data_AF-A0A969PTJ0-F1
#
_entry.id   AF-A0A969PTJ0-F1
#
_cell.length_a   1.000
_cell.length_b   1.000
_cell.length_c   1.000
_cell.angle_alpha   90.00
_cell.angle_beta   90.00
_cell.angle_gamma   90.00
#
_symmetry.space_group_name_H-M   'P 1'
#
loop_
_entity.id
_entity.type
_entity.pdbx_description
1 polymer ?
#
loop_
_entity_poly.entity_id
_entity_poly.type
_entity_poly.pdbx_seq_one_letter_code
_entity_poly.pdbx_strand_id
1 'polypeptide(L)'
;MAPRTEIERIIADVWQQVLSVKNLSVNDNFFAIGGNSLAAIQIITKLQEIFQIKILLRNLTTSPTIAELSLAVEDILVEDIDHEVENLTEEAAEKNSTKYSIIFQNRE
;
A
#
# COMPACT_ATOMS: atom_id res chain seq x y z
N MET A 1 -0.80 10.08 14.78
CA MET A 1 -1.62 10.72 13.72
C MET A 1 -2.45 9.64 13.07
N ALA A 2 -3.77 9.85 12.91
CA ALA A 2 -4.62 8.86 12.25
C ALA A 2 -4.39 8.85 10.73
N PRO A 3 -4.66 7.72 10.05
CA PRO A 3 -4.73 7.66 8.59
C PRO A 3 -5.66 8.72 8.02
N ARG A 4 -5.17 9.46 7.02
CA ARG A 4 -5.86 10.55 6.32
C ARG A 4 -6.33 10.11 4.95
N THR A 5 -5.59 9.21 4.31
CA THR A 5 -5.89 8.75 2.95
C THR A 5 -6.35 7.29 2.92
N GLU A 6 -6.97 6.87 1.82
CA GLU A 6 -7.43 5.48 1.67
C GLU A 6 -6.25 4.49 1.64
N ILE A 7 -5.15 4.86 0.99
CA ILE A 7 -3.93 4.04 0.98
C ILE A 7 -3.37 3.90 2.41
N GLU A 8 -3.29 5.00 3.16
CA GLU A 8 -2.85 4.96 4.56
C GLU A 8 -3.78 4.08 5.41
N ARG A 9 -5.11 4.14 5.19
CA ARG A 9 -6.10 3.31 5.91
C ARG A 9 -5.90 1.82 5.63
N ILE A 10 -5.80 1.42 4.37
CA ILE A 10 -5.59 0.03 3.96
C ILE A 10 -4.29 -0.51 4.55
N ILE A 11 -3.20 0.25 4.46
CA ILE A 11 -1.90 -0.15 5.03
C ILE A 11 -2.02 -0.30 6.55
N ALA A 12 -2.62 0.66 7.25
CA ALA A 12 -2.82 0.61 8.69
C ALA A 12 -3.64 -0.62 9.12
N ASP A 13 -4.70 -0.97 8.40
CA ASP A 13 -5.53 -2.13 8.70
C ASP A 13 -4.76 -3.44 8.52
N VAL A 14 -3.97 -3.56 7.45
CA VAL A 14 -3.11 -4.74 7.22
C VAL A 14 -2.05 -4.86 8.31
N TRP A 15 -1.43 -3.76 8.72
CA TRP A 15 -0.45 -3.76 9.81
C TRP A 15 -1.09 -4.16 11.14
N GLN A 16 -2.27 -3.62 11.47
CA GLN A 16 -2.99 -3.98 12.70
C GLN A 16 -3.33 -5.48 12.72
N GLN A 17 -3.76 -6.04 11.59
CA GLN A 17 -4.07 -7.47 11.47
C GLN A 17 -2.83 -8.36 11.64
N VAL A 18 -1.71 -7.99 11.00
CA VAL A 18 -0.49 -8.83 11.02
C VAL A 18 0.28 -8.69 12.33
N LEU A 19 0.42 -7.47 12.85
CA LEU A 19 1.17 -7.19 14.08
C LEU A 19 0.32 -7.34 15.34
N SER A 20 -1.00 -7.54 15.21
CA SER A 20 -1.95 -7.63 16.34
C SER A 20 -1.90 -6.40 17.27
N VAL A 21 -1.64 -5.23 16.70
CA VAL A 21 -1.57 -3.93 17.38
C VAL A 21 -2.83 -3.12 17.13
N LYS A 22 -3.19 -2.23 18.07
CA LYS A 22 -4.34 -1.31 17.94
C LYS A 22 -3.84 0.12 17.96
N ASN A 23 -4.59 1.03 17.32
CA ASN A 23 -4.35 2.47 17.34
C ASN A 23 -2.96 2.88 16.81
N LEU A 24 -2.60 2.41 15.62
CA LEU A 24 -1.37 2.84 14.96
C LEU A 24 -1.44 4.31 14.54
N SER A 25 -0.34 5.02 14.75
CA SER A 25 -0.06 6.29 14.13
C SER A 25 0.57 6.07 12.75
N VAL A 26 0.23 6.89 11.76
CA VAL A 26 0.84 6.76 10.43
C VAL A 26 2.36 6.97 10.41
N ASN A 27 2.90 7.60 11.46
CA ASN A 27 4.34 7.83 11.64
C ASN A 27 5.00 6.76 12.53
N ASP A 28 4.26 5.73 12.96
CA ASP A 28 4.87 4.65 13.73
C ASP A 28 5.84 3.88 12.84
N ASN A 29 7.08 3.77 13.30
CA ASN A 29 8.08 3.00 12.60
C ASN A 29 7.83 1.50 12.80
N PHE A 30 7.69 0.78 11.69
CA PHE A 30 7.43 -0.67 11.61
C PHE A 30 8.30 -1.47 12.58
N PHE A 31 9.60 -1.22 12.59
CA PHE A 31 10.55 -1.98 13.41
C PHE A 31 10.46 -1.58 14.88
N ALA A 32 10.13 -0.32 15.18
CA ALA A 32 9.97 0.17 16.55
C ALA A 32 8.73 -0.43 17.25
N ILE A 33 7.69 -0.78 16.49
CA ILE A 33 6.45 -1.36 17.01
C ILE A 33 6.45 -2.91 17.00
N GLY A 34 7.61 -3.54 16.80
CA GLY A 34 7.76 -5.01 16.84
C GLY A 34 7.67 -5.71 15.48
N GLY A 35 7.71 -4.95 14.38
CA GLY A 35 7.79 -5.51 13.04
C GLY A 35 9.08 -6.30 12.81
N ASN A 36 8.97 -7.43 12.12
CA ASN A 36 10.06 -8.32 11.78
C ASN A 36 9.95 -8.81 10.33
N SER A 37 10.92 -9.60 9.86
CA SER A 37 10.96 -10.07 8.47
C SER A 37 9.74 -10.90 8.07
N LEU A 38 9.21 -11.73 8.97
CA LEU A 38 8.03 -12.55 8.67
C LEU A 38 6.78 -11.67 8.53
N ALA A 39 6.58 -10.74 9.47
CA ALA A 39 5.50 -9.78 9.41
C ALA A 39 5.60 -8.88 8.17
N ALA A 40 6.81 -8.44 7.81
CA ALA A 40 7.07 -7.65 6.62
C ALA A 40 6.64 -8.39 5.34
N ILE A 41 7.04 -9.66 5.21
CA ILE A 41 6.64 -10.50 4.06
C ILE A 41 5.11 -10.65 4.02
N GLN A 42 4.46 -10.96 5.14
CA GLN A 42 3.01 -11.13 5.19
C GLN A 42 2.25 -9.85 4.83
N ILE A 43 2.68 -8.70 5.35
CA ILE A 43 2.12 -7.39 5.02
C ILE A 43 2.28 -7.13 3.52
N ILE A 44 3.48 -7.29 2.99
CA ILE A 44 3.75 -7.03 1.57
C ILE A 44 2.88 -7.92 0.68
N THR A 45 2.81 -9.23 0.94
CA THR A 45 1.96 -10.14 0.17
C THR A 45 0.49 -9.69 0.19
N LYS A 46 -0.05 -9.33 1.36
CA LYS A 46 -1.42 -8.84 1.49
C LYS A 46 -1.65 -7.52 0.73
N LEU A 47 -0.71 -6.57 0.83
CA LEU A 47 -0.83 -5.30 0.13
C LEU A 47 -0.73 -5.49 -1.40
N GLN A 48 0.11 -6.40 -1.88
CA GLN A 48 0.17 -6.77 -3.29
C GLN A 48 -1.16 -7.36 -3.78
N GLU A 49 -1.78 -8.24 -2.99
CA GLU A 49 -3.11 -8.79 -3.30
C GLU A 49 -4.21 -7.74 -3.32
N ILE A 50 -4.16 -6.74 -2.43
CA ILE A 50 -5.18 -5.69 -2.35
C ILE A 50 -5.02 -4.68 -3.50
N PHE A 51 -3.79 -4.18 -3.70
CA PHE A 51 -3.52 -3.12 -4.65
C PHE A 51 -3.22 -3.63 -6.07
N GLN A 52 -3.07 -4.94 -6.26
CA GLN A 52 -2.75 -5.58 -7.54
C GLN A 52 -1.45 -5.04 -8.18
N ILE A 53 -0.49 -4.64 -7.35
CA ILE A 53 0.83 -4.13 -7.77
C ILE A 53 1.97 -4.85 -7.10
N LYS A 54 3.17 -4.75 -7.67
CA LYS A 54 4.38 -5.36 -7.12
C LYS A 54 5.08 -4.45 -6.11
N ILE A 55 4.79 -4.65 -4.83
CA ILE A 55 5.48 -3.99 -3.71
C ILE A 55 6.69 -4.83 -3.27
N LEU A 56 7.89 -4.26 -3.16
CA LEU A 56 9.09 -5.00 -2.76
C LEU A 56 9.41 -4.81 -1.28
N LEU A 57 10.13 -5.77 -0.68
CA LEU A 57 10.62 -5.64 0.71
C LEU A 57 11.45 -4.37 0.92
N ARG A 58 12.20 -3.96 -0.10
CA ARG A 58 12.96 -2.72 -0.05
C ARG A 58 12.08 -1.51 0.26
N ASN A 59 10.86 -1.43 -0.29
CA ASN A 59 9.95 -0.30 -0.06
C ASN A 59 9.63 -0.16 1.43
N LEU A 60 9.31 -1.25 2.12
CA LEU A 60 9.06 -1.22 3.57
C LEU A 60 10.32 -0.86 4.37
N THR A 61 11.48 -1.39 3.98
CA THR A 61 12.72 -1.09 4.72
C THR A 61 13.22 0.34 4.53
N THR A 62 12.96 0.97 3.38
CA THR A 62 13.33 2.36 3.09
C THR A 62 12.28 3.37 3.53
N SER A 63 11.02 2.94 3.59
CA SER A 63 9.87 3.73 4.00
C SER A 63 9.16 3.02 5.16
N PRO A 64 9.76 3.00 6.37
CA PRO A 64 9.32 2.14 7.47
C PRO A 64 8.11 2.68 8.23
N THR A 65 7.46 3.74 7.78
CA THR A 65 6.20 4.24 8.36
C THR A 65 5.05 4.07 7.38
N ILE A 66 3.81 4.07 7.87
CA ILE A 66 2.61 3.98 7.01
C ILE A 66 2.54 5.17 6.05
N ALA A 67 2.86 6.39 6.53
CA ALA A 67 2.85 7.60 5.71
C ALA A 67 3.93 7.58 4.61
N GLU A 68 5.10 7.00 4.85
CA GLU A 68 6.14 6.90 3.82
C GLU A 68 5.87 5.74 2.87
N LEU A 69 5.34 4.62 3.37
CA LEU A 69 5.01 3.46 2.54
C LEU A 69 3.82 3.76 1.63
N SER A 70 2.84 4.54 2.09
CA SER A 70 1.69 4.95 1.26
C SER A 70 2.12 5.73 0.03
N LEU A 71 3.08 6.64 0.16
CA LEU A 71 3.65 7.38 -0.97
C LEU A 71 4.33 6.44 -1.97
N ALA A 72 5.14 5.50 -1.47
CA ALA A 72 5.79 4.52 -2.35
C ALA A 72 4.77 3.62 -3.07
N VAL A 73 3.67 3.26 -2.40
CA VAL A 73 2.57 2.49 -3.00
C VAL A 73 1.84 3.31 -4.06
N GLU A 74 1.58 4.58 -3.79
CA GLU A 74 0.96 5.51 -4.74
C GLU A 74 1.80 5.69 -6.01
N ASP A 75 3.10 5.90 -5.87
CA ASP A 75 4.01 6.02 -7.01
C ASP A 75 3.97 4.76 -7.89
N ILE A 76 4.05 3.57 -7.28
CA ILE A 76 3.98 2.29 -8.02
C ILE A 76 2.61 2.11 -8.69
N LEU A 77 1.53 2.50 -8.01
CA LEU A 77 0.17 2.42 -8.57
C LEU A 77 0.04 3.29 -9.83
N VAL A 78 0.59 4.51 -9.80
CA VAL A 78 0.59 5.42 -10.95
C VAL A 78 1.45 4.87 -12.09
N GLU A 79 2.67 4.43 -11.80
CA GLU A 79 3.56 3.83 -12.81
C GLU A 79 2.90 2.62 -13.48
N ASP A 80 2.30 1.73 -12.69
CA ASP A 80 1.66 0.52 -13.21
C ASP A 80 0.39 0.84 -14.02
N ILE A 81 -0.32 1.93 -13.72
CA ILE A 81 -1.44 2.44 -14.55
C ILE A 81 -0.91 2.96 -15.90
N ASP A 82 0.13 3.79 -15.88
CA ASP A 82 0.68 4.40 -17.10
C ASP A 82 1.15 3.32 -18.09
N HIS A 83 1.79 2.25 -17.58
CA HIS A 83 2.20 1.10 -18.40
C HIS A 83 1.03 0.27 -18.97
N GLU A 84 -0.13 0.27 -18.34
CA GLU A 84 -1.32 -0.45 -18.80
C GLU A 84 -2.12 0.36 -19.83
N VAL A 85 -2.17 1.68 -19.70
CA VAL A 85 -2.79 2.59 -20.68
C VAL A 85 -2.02 2.57 -22.02
N GLU A 86 -0.74 2.20 -22.02
CA GLU A 86 -0.01 1.94 -23.27
C GLU A 86 -0.41 0.62 -23.94
N ASN A 87 -1.05 -0.32 -23.22
CA ASN A 87 -1.37 -1.68 -23.66
C ASN A 87 -2.89 -1.95 -23.79
N LEU A 88 -3.70 -0.91 -23.98
CA LEU A 88 -5.17 -0.91 -23.92
C LEU A 88 -5.85 -2.10 -24.60
N THR A 89 -6.44 -2.97 -23.77
CA THR A 89 -7.52 -3.89 -24.14
C THR A 89 -8.73 -3.57 -23.26
N GLU A 90 -9.95 -3.77 -23.77
CA GLU A 90 -11.20 -3.50 -23.02
C GLU A 90 -11.29 -4.31 -21.72
N GLU A 91 -10.66 -5.50 -21.66
CA GLU A 91 -10.62 -6.38 -20.49
C GLU A 91 -9.77 -5.83 -19.32
N ALA A 92 -8.74 -5.03 -19.62
CA ALA A 92 -7.86 -4.45 -18.59
C ALA A 92 -8.55 -3.32 -17.80
N ALA A 93 -9.45 -2.57 -18.44
CA ALA A 93 -10.15 -1.45 -17.82
C ALA A 93 -11.12 -1.90 -16.71
N GLU A 94 -11.81 -3.02 -16.89
CA GLU A 94 -12.73 -3.56 -15.88
C GLU A 94 -11.99 -4.12 -14.65
N LYS A 95 -10.90 -4.88 -14.86
CA LYS A 95 -10.12 -5.47 -13.74
C LYS A 95 -9.45 -4.40 -12.87
N ASN A 96 -9.12 -3.24 -13.43
CA ASN A 96 -8.35 -2.21 -12.73
C ASN A 96 -9.20 -1.07 -12.15
N SER A 97 -10.54 -1.14 -12.26
CA SER A 97 -11.49 -0.15 -11.71
C SER A 97 -11.22 0.18 -10.22
N THR A 98 -10.85 -0.82 -9.42
CA THR A 98 -10.47 -0.63 -8.00
C THR A 98 -9.20 0.20 -7.84
N LYS A 99 -8.18 -0.08 -8.67
CA LYS A 99 -6.89 0.61 -8.64
C LYS A 99 -7.03 2.09 -8.98
N TYR A 100 -7.81 2.40 -10.02
CA TYR A 100 -8.14 3.78 -10.40
C TYR A 100 -8.89 4.51 -9.29
N SER A 101 -9.94 3.91 -8.72
CA SER A 101 -10.75 4.57 -7.70
C SER A 101 -9.95 4.91 -6.43
N ILE A 102 -9.01 4.05 -6.01
CA ILE A 102 -8.11 4.31 -4.88
C ILE A 102 -7.21 5.53 -5.15
N ILE A 103 -6.62 5.64 -6.36
CA ILE A 103 -5.76 6.79 -6.72
C ILE A 103 -6.56 8.10 -6.72
N PHE A 104 -7.76 8.11 -7.32
CA PHE A 104 -8.56 9.34 -7.37
C PHE A 104 -9.06 9.79 -5.99
N GLN A 105 -9.28 8.87 -5.05
CA GLN A 105 -9.64 9.18 -3.67
C GLN A 105 -8.45 9.70 -2.82
N ASN A 106 -7.22 9.47 -3.27
CA ASN A 106 -6.00 9.87 -2.56
C ASN A 106 -5.54 11.30 -2.89
N ARG A 107 -6.12 11.93 -3.95
CA ARG A 107 -5.69 13.22 -4.51
C ARG A 107 -6.41 14.48 -3.97
N GLU A 108 -7.18 14.38 -2.89
CA GLU A 108 -7.89 15.53 -2.27
C GLU A 108 -7.15 16.15 -1.07
#